data_AF-A0A257YTJ3-F1
#
_entry.id   AF-A0A257YTJ3-F1
#
_cell.length_a   1.000
_cell.length_b   1.000
_cell.length_c   1.000
_cell.angle_alpha   90.00
_cell.angle_beta   90.00
_cell.angle_gamma   90.00
#
_symmetry.space_group_name_H-M   'P 1'
#
loop_
_entity.id
_entity.type
_entity.pdbx_description
1 polymer ?
#
loop_
_entity_poly.entity_id
_entity_poly.type
_entity_poly.pdbx_seq_one_letter_code
_entity_poly.pdbx_strand_id
1 'polypeptide(L)' 'MVTDATETSVIFLAAGFIGVLLIDGTFAGWGLAPPWWMRLRILLTGGVVACLLLPLVV' A
#
# COMPACT_ATOMS: atom_id res chain seq x y z
N MET A 1 -26.21 5.03 13.82
CA MET A 1 -25.90 4.74 12.41
C MET A 1 -24.39 4.65 12.29
N VAL A 2 -23.83 3.43 12.43
CA VAL A 2 -22.45 3.18 11.98
C VAL A 2 -22.56 3.03 10.48
N THR A 3 -22.37 4.12 9.75
CA THR A 3 -22.24 4.10 8.29
C THR A 3 -20.87 3.54 7.98
N ASP A 4 -20.78 2.27 7.55
CA ASP A 4 -19.67 1.67 6.79
C ASP A 4 -18.25 2.11 7.16
N ALA A 5 -18.02 2.36 8.46
CA ALA A 5 -16.75 2.90 8.94
C ALA A 5 -15.60 1.95 8.61
N THR A 6 -15.90 0.66 8.49
CA THR A 6 -14.99 -0.39 8.02
C THR A 6 -14.52 -0.14 6.59
N GLU A 7 -15.41 0.16 5.63
CA GLU A 7 -15.03 0.41 4.24
C GLU A 7 -14.12 1.63 4.13
N THR A 8 -14.51 2.69 4.85
CA THR A 8 -13.73 3.93 4.91
C THR A 8 -12.35 3.68 5.55
N SER A 9 -12.29 2.87 6.61
CA SER A 9 -11.03 2.50 7.28
C SER A 9 -10.12 1.68 6.36
N VAL A 10 -10.68 0.73 5.61
CA VAL A 10 -9.94 -0.07 4.62
C VAL A 10 -9.34 0.84 3.54
N ILE A 11 -10.12 1.78 3.01
CA ILE A 11 -9.64 2.72 1.98
C ILE A 11 -8.50 3.58 2.51
N PHE A 12 -8.62 4.15 3.71
CA PHE A 12 -7.56 4.96 4.31
C PHE A 12 -6.28 4.17 4.59
N LEU A 13 -6.42 2.92 5.04
CA LEU A 13 -5.27 2.07 5.37
C LEU A 13 -4.56 1.59 4.09
N ALA A 14 -5.30 1.23 3.04
CA ALA A 14 -4.76 0.97 1.71
C ALA A 14 -4.03 2.21 1.14
N ALA A 15 -4.67 3.38 1.22
CA ALA A 15 -4.07 4.64 0.77
C ALA A 15 -2.78 4.97 1.55
N GLY A 16 -2.74 4.72 2.86
CA GLY A 16 -1.54 4.87 3.68
C GLY A 16 -0.39 3.96 3.24
N PHE A 17 -0.68 2.67 2.98
CA PHE A 17 0.32 1.72 2.48
C PHE A 17 0.87 2.12 1.10
N ILE A 18 -0.01 2.55 0.18
CA ILE A 18 0.39 3.04 -1.15
C ILE A 18 1.23 4.31 -1.02
N GLY A 19 0.84 5.24 -0.15
CA GLY A 19 1.57 6.49 0.08
C GLY A 19 3.00 6.25 0.57
N VAL A 20 3.18 5.37 1.57
CA VAL A 20 4.52 4.99 2.05
C VAL A 20 5.34 4.31 0.95
N LEU A 21 4.72 3.46 0.12
CA LEU A 21 5.40 2.81 -1.01
C LEU A 21 5.88 3.82 -2.06
N LEU A 22 5.08 4.84 -2.37
CA LEU A 22 5.47 5.93 -3.28
C LEU A 22 6.63 6.76 -2.72
N ILE A 23 6.58 7.10 -1.44
CA ILE A 23 7.67 7.80 -0.75
C ILE A 23 8.95 6.97 -0.86
N ASP A 24 8.87 5.66 -0.62
CA ASP A 24 9.99 4.74 -0.81
C ASP A 24 10.52 4.73 -2.25
N GLY A 25 9.58 4.79 -3.21
CA GLY A 25 9.74 5.10 -4.62
C GLY A 25 10.78 6.18 -4.89
N THR A 26 10.55 7.33 -4.28
CA THR A 26 11.37 8.53 -4.47
C THR A 26 12.79 8.35 -3.93
N PHE A 27 12.96 7.72 -2.76
CA PHE A 27 14.27 7.44 -2.17
C PHE A 27 15.10 6.47 -3.00
N ALA A 28 14.47 5.45 -3.60
CA ALA A 28 15.17 4.58 -4.53
C ALA A 28 15.55 5.28 -5.84
N GLY A 29 14.70 6.20 -6.33
CA GLY A 29 15.00 7.03 -7.49
C GLY A 29 16.19 7.97 -7.27
N TRP A 30 16.46 8.36 -6.02
CA TRP A 30 17.64 9.14 -5.64
C TRP A 30 18.91 8.30 -5.47
N GLY A 31 18.86 6.99 -5.69
CA GLY A 31 20.02 6.10 -5.58
C GLY A 31 20.47 5.82 -4.15
N LEU A 32 19.69 6.23 -3.13
CA LEU A 32 19.96 5.88 -1.74
C LEU A 32 19.66 4.41 -1.42
N ALA A 33 18.86 3.74 -2.27
CA ALA A 33 18.46 2.36 -2.06
C ALA A 33 18.67 1.49 -3.34
N PRO A 34 19.13 0.24 -3.19
CA PRO A 34 19.31 -0.68 -4.31
C PRO A 34 17.98 -1.17 -4.92
N PRO A 35 17.91 -1.38 -6.25
CA PRO A 35 16.65 -1.60 -6.98
C PRO A 35 15.92 -2.91 -6.64
N TRP A 36 16.63 -3.90 -6.08
CA TRP A 36 16.03 -5.15 -5.60
C TRP A 36 15.10 -4.96 -4.40
N TRP A 37 15.29 -3.89 -3.63
CA TRP A 37 14.58 -3.61 -2.40
C TRP A 37 13.18 -3.12 -2.73
N MET A 38 13.07 -2.27 -3.75
CA MET A 38 11.79 -1.85 -4.31
C MET A 38 10.98 -3.04 -4.85
N ARG A 39 11.62 -3.99 -5.54
CA ARG A 39 10.92 -5.18 -6.06
C ARG A 39 10.31 -6.00 -4.94
N LEU A 40 11.08 -6.28 -3.88
CA LEU A 40 10.58 -7.01 -2.71
C LEU A 40 9.43 -6.26 -2.04
N ARG A 41 9.59 -4.95 -1.86
CA ARG A 41 8.61 -4.12 -1.16
C ARG A 41 7.31 -3.96 -1.94
N ILE A 42 7.37 -3.77 -3.25
CA ILE A 42 6.17 -3.74 -4.13
C ILE A 42 5.40 -5.06 -4.02
N LEU A 43 6.08 -6.20 -4.04
CA LEU A 43 5.45 -7.52 -4.00
C LEU A 43 4.74 -7.76 -2.65
N LEU A 44 5.40 -7.40 -1.54
CA LEU A 44 4.84 -7.49 -0.19
C LEU A 44 3.69 -6.50 0.03
N THR A 45 3.91 -5.21 -0.24
CA THR A 45 2.90 -4.17 -0.03
C THR A 45 1.73 -4.31 -0.98
N GLY A 46 1.97 -4.71 -2.24
CA GLY A 46 0.92 -5.04 -3.20
C GLY A 46 0.05 -6.20 -2.73
N GLY A 47 0.65 -7.24 -2.14
CA GLY A 47 -0.10 -8.34 -1.52
C GLY A 47 -0.97 -7.90 -0.33
N VAL A 48 -0.44 -7.03 0.55
CA VAL A 48 -1.21 -6.47 1.68
C VAL A 48 -2.37 -5.61 1.18
N VAL A 49 -2.14 -4.72 0.23
CA VAL A 49 -3.18 -3.87 -0.35
C VAL A 49 -4.24 -4.72 -1.06
N ALA A 50 -3.84 -5.74 -1.82
CA ALA A 50 -4.77 -6.68 -2.44
C ALA A 50 -5.64 -7.36 -1.38
N CYS A 51 -5.04 -7.88 -0.30
CA CYS A 51 -5.76 -8.52 0.80
C CYS A 51 -6.74 -7.56 1.49
N LEU A 52 -6.35 -6.29 1.62
CA LEU A 52 -7.19 -5.26 2.20
C LEU A 52 -8.38 -4.90 1.30
N LEU A 53 -8.20 -4.93 -0.02
CA LEU A 53 -9.23 -4.60 -1.01
C LEU A 53 -10.15 -5.78 -1.33
N LEU A 54 -9.74 -7.03 -1.09
CA LEU A 54 -10.58 -8.22 -1.29
C LEU A 54 -12.02 -8.08 -0.76
N PRO A 55 -12.26 -7.66 0.50
CA PRO A 55 -13.63 -7.51 1.03
C PRO A 55 -14.43 -6.35 0.42
N LEU A 56 -13.81 -5.45 -0.35
CA LEU A 56 -14.52 -4.39 -1.08
C LEU A 56 -14.91 -4.85 -2.50
N VAL A 57 -14.31 -5.92 -3.00
CA VAL A 57 -14.49 -6.41 -4.38
C VAL A 57 -15.43 -7.63 -4.44
N VAL A 58 -15.63 -8.32 -3.31
CA VAL A 58 -16.50 -9.50 -3.15
C VAL A 58 -17.76 -9.11 -2.39
#